data_AF-V9Y1Z2-F1
#
_entry.id   AF-V9Y1Z2-F1
#
_cell.length_a   1.000
_cell.length_b   1.000
_cell.length_c   1.000
_cell.angle_alpha   90.00
_cell.angle_beta   90.00
_cell.angle_gamma   90.00
#
_symmetry.space_group_name_H-M   'P 1'
#
loop_
_entity.id
_entity.type
_entity.pdbx_description
1 polymer ?
#
loop_
_entity_poly.entity_id
_entity_poly.type
_entity_poly.pdbx_seq_one_letter_code
_entity_poly.pdbx_strand_id
1 'polypeptide(L)' 'MASAPGLAQHGANITPYPRSNVFIVFNSVENAAVEPFAAPVPRPTFIGARDFTPVR' A
#
# COMPACT_ATOMS: atom_id res chain seq x y z
N MET A 1 -4.75 6.90 -24.15
CA MET A 1 -5.93 7.00 -23.27
C MET A 1 -5.88 5.83 -22.30
N ALA A 2 -5.02 5.90 -21.29
CA ALA A 2 -4.86 4.84 -20.30
C ALA A 2 -5.84 5.14 -19.15
N SER A 3 -6.75 4.22 -18.90
CA SER A 3 -7.65 4.25 -17.74
C SER A 3 -6.80 4.28 -16.47
N ALA A 4 -6.82 5.40 -15.76
CA ALA A 4 -6.28 5.43 -14.40
C ALA A 4 -7.07 4.42 -13.54
N PRO A 5 -6.40 3.53 -12.79
CA PRO A 5 -7.09 2.67 -11.83
C PRO A 5 -7.88 3.55 -10.86
N GLY A 6 -9.11 3.15 -10.55
CA GLY A 6 -10.02 3.93 -9.71
C GLY A 6 -9.37 4.27 -8.38
N LEU A 7 -9.16 5.57 -8.11
CA LEU A 7 -8.67 6.05 -6.83
C LEU A 7 -9.75 5.77 -5.77
N ALA A 8 -9.49 4.82 -4.89
CA ALA A 8 -10.31 4.62 -3.71
C ALA A 8 -10.05 5.75 -2.73
N GLN A 9 -11.07 6.57 -2.48
CA GLN A 9 -11.03 7.67 -1.52
C GLN A 9 -12.30 7.64 -0.66
N HIS A 10 -12.19 8.05 0.60
CA HIS A 10 -13.34 8.26 1.47
C HIS A 10 -13.49 9.75 1.80
N GLY A 11 -14.72 10.27 1.82
CA GLY A 11 -15.03 11.63 2.28
C GLY A 11 -14.79 11.86 3.78
N ALA A 12 -14.91 13.12 4.20
CA ALA A 12 -14.79 13.50 5.62
C ALA A 12 -15.88 12.82 6.47
N ASN A 13 -15.55 12.51 7.73
CA ASN A 13 -16.53 12.03 8.71
C ASN A 13 -17.13 13.23 9.45
N ILE A 14 -18.40 13.55 9.22
CA ILE A 14 -19.11 14.68 9.86
C ILE A 14 -19.91 14.29 11.10
N THR A 15 -19.92 12.99 11.44
CA THR A 15 -20.69 12.44 12.56
C THR A 15 -19.81 12.30 13.80
N PRO A 16 -20.38 12.20 15.02
CA PRO A 16 -19.60 11.96 16.23
C PRO A 16 -19.08 10.51 16.36
N TYR A 17 -19.42 9.62 15.43
CA TYR A 17 -19.07 8.19 15.52
C TYR A 17 -17.71 7.89 14.86
N PRO A 18 -16.82 7.10 15.49
CA PRO A 18 -15.50 6.79 14.95
C PRO A 18 -15.56 5.83 13.75
N ARG A 19 -14.55 5.90 12.86
CA ARG A 19 -14.33 4.94 11.78
C ARG A 19 -12.97 4.26 11.95
N SER A 20 -12.99 3.02 12.43
CA SER A 20 -11.79 2.18 12.62
C SER A 20 -11.70 1.16 11.50
N ASN A 21 -10.56 1.13 10.80
CA ASN A 21 -10.28 0.17 9.73
C ASN A 21 -8.90 -0.44 9.94
N VAL A 22 -8.73 -1.71 9.54
CA VAL A 22 -7.42 -2.35 9.40
C VAL A 22 -7.22 -2.64 7.92
N PHE A 23 -6.06 -2.24 7.39
CA PHE A 23 -5.68 -2.48 6.00
C PHE A 23 -4.50 -3.45 5.95
N ILE A 24 -4.64 -4.50 5.14
CA ILE A 24 -3.57 -5.47 4.89
C ILE A 24 -3.37 -5.51 3.38
N VAL A 25 -2.13 -5.33 2.94
CA VAL A 25 -1.75 -5.35 1.53
C VAL A 25 -0.97 -6.62 1.26
N PHE A 26 -1.52 -7.47 0.40
CA PHE A 26 -0.82 -8.66 -0.10
C PHE A 26 -0.18 -8.34 -1.44
N ASN A 27 1.04 -8.82 -1.62
CA ASN A 27 1.76 -8.76 -2.88
C ASN A 27 2.28 -10.16 -3.22
N SER A 28 2.29 -10.51 -4.51
CA SER A 28 2.82 -11.80 -4.94
C SER A 28 4.32 -11.88 -4.67
N VAL A 29 4.80 -13.08 -4.33
CA VAL A 29 6.23 -13.37 -4.16
C VAL A 29 7.01 -13.22 -5.47
N GLU A 30 6.33 -13.41 -6.60
CA GLU A 30 6.87 -13.21 -7.95
C GLU A 30 7.00 -11.72 -8.30
N ASN A 31 6.40 -10.83 -7.50
CA ASN A 31 6.40 -9.38 -7.69
C ASN A 31 7.16 -8.66 -6.56
N ALA A 32 8.33 -9.19 -6.16
CA ALA A 32 9.13 -8.61 -5.10
C ALA A 32 9.53 -7.15 -5.36
N ALA A 33 9.60 -6.32 -4.32
CA ALA A 33 9.95 -4.91 -4.44
C ALA A 33 11.41 -4.73 -4.88
N VAL A 34 11.63 -3.95 -5.94
CA VAL A 34 12.94 -3.59 -6.49
C VAL A 34 13.35 -2.17 -6.09
N GLU A 35 14.45 -1.67 -6.64
CA GLU A 35 14.86 -0.28 -6.45
C GLU A 35 13.80 0.72 -6.90
N PRO A 36 13.58 1.82 -6.15
CA PRO A 36 12.49 2.74 -6.45
C PRO A 36 12.67 3.39 -7.82
N PHE A 37 11.61 3.37 -8.63
CA PHE A 37 11.65 3.95 -9.97
C PHE A 37 11.88 5.48 -10.00
N ALA A 38 11.57 6.19 -8.91
CA ALA A 38 11.64 7.66 -8.85
C ALA A 38 12.11 8.24 -7.51
N ALA A 39 12.13 7.44 -6.43
CA ALA A 39 12.55 7.93 -5.12
C ALA A 39 14.08 7.80 -4.98
N PRO A 40 14.76 8.74 -4.32
CA PRO A 40 16.22 8.70 -4.17
C PRO A 40 16.69 7.55 -3.28
N VAL A 41 15.84 7.06 -2.37
CA VAL A 41 16.12 5.93 -1.47
C VAL A 41 14.85 5.12 -1.20
N PRO A 42 14.98 3.84 -0.81
CA PRO A 42 13.86 3.03 -0.35
C PRO A 42 13.11 3.69 0.82
N ARG A 43 11.80 3.47 0.90
CA ARG A 43 10.97 3.93 2.02
C ARG A 43 11.25 3.10 3.29
N PRO A 44 10.90 3.61 4.49
CA PRO A 44 10.95 2.82 5.72
C PRO A 44 10.17 1.50 5.62
N THR A 45 10.62 0.47 6.35
CA THR A 45 10.09 -0.89 6.26
C THR A 45 8.62 -1.04 6.64
N PHE A 46 8.10 -0.17 7.51
CA PHE A 46 6.67 -0.14 7.86
C PHE A 46 5.77 0.49 6.78
N ILE A 47 6.36 1.12 5.74
CA ILE A 47 5.63 1.65 4.57
C ILE A 47 5.83 0.74 3.36
N GLY A 48 7.05 0.22 3.17
CA GLY A 48 7.39 -0.69 2.07
C GLY A 48 8.25 -1.84 2.57
N ALA A 49 7.60 -2.93 2.97
CA ALA A 49 8.29 -4.14 3.41
C ALA A 49 9.08 -4.75 2.24
N ARG A 50 10.36 -5.03 2.48
CA ARG A 50 11.28 -5.69 1.53
C ARG A 50 11.78 -7.04 2.02
N ASP A 51 11.75 -7.25 3.34
CA ASP A 51 12.04 -8.53 3.97
C ASP A 51 10.72 -9.27 4.22
N PHE A 52 10.60 -10.50 3.71
CA PHE A 52 9.42 -11.33 3.89
C PHE A 52 9.77 -12.81 3.79
N THR A 53 9.08 -13.64 4.58
CA THR A 53 9.06 -15.09 4.40
C THR A 53 7.77 -15.47 3.67
N PRO A 54 7.83 -16.10 2.48
CA PRO A 54 6.65 -16.61 1.80
C PRO A 54 5.83 -17.53 2.70
N VAL A 55 4.52 -17.33 2.70
CA VAL A 55 3.58 -18.31 3.25
C VAL A 55 3.56 -19.51 2.29
N ARG A 56 3.74 -20.73 2.80
CA ARG A 56 3.64 -21.96 2.02
C ARG A 56 2.20 -22.41 1.83
#